data_AF-A0AAX6EV42-F1
#
_entry.id   AF-A0AAX6EV42-F1
#
_cell.length_a   1.000
_cell.length_b   1.000
_cell.length_c   1.000
_cell.angle_alpha   90.00
_cell.angle_beta   90.00
_cell.angle_gamma   90.00
#
_symmetry.space_group_name_H-M   'P 1'
#
loop_
_entity.id
_entity.type
_entity.pdbx_description
1 polymer ?
#
loop_
_entity_poly.entity_id
_entity_poly.type
_entity_poly.pdbx_seq_one_letter_code
_entity_poly.pdbx_strand_id
1 'polypeptide(L)'
;MAIRCCSCRSTLLLLLLVSAVPISIIVSLESTTWTSSPNRHHLRYRSLGLVRECAKWDASGGRFLVSNFFGGGLAEVSDVDVGAPAERTLMREPDVAGNVSLGLVVDGGRGRVLVVFSDLFRHRYAAVGAYRLDNFERIFLTRLSGPEDETSFADDVAVDSDGNAYVTDAKRNKIWKVGSGGALSSVIRSPLLERRKEWYHLVGLNGIVYHPNGYLLVVHTDGGDLFRVDTSTEEVTQVDVEGSILGGDGLELLSPTKIVVAAFRPSARLVESSDDWRTATVTGTYSGPLHRVAAAATAKDGKVYVSHLFGGRSHVISEAVFSPLSSAK
;
A
#
# COMPACT_ATOMS: atom_id res chain seq x y z
N MET A 1 -24.69 -17.06 54.70
CA MET A 1 -23.53 -16.22 54.33
C MET A 1 -23.54 -16.07 52.82
N ALA A 2 -24.21 -15.02 52.31
CA ALA A 2 -24.35 -14.79 50.86
C ALA A 2 -23.57 -13.52 50.50
N ILE A 3 -22.47 -13.70 49.79
CA ILE A 3 -21.62 -12.62 49.29
C ILE A 3 -22.37 -11.97 48.11
N ARG A 4 -22.84 -10.74 48.31
CA ARG A 4 -23.45 -9.90 47.28
C ARG A 4 -22.40 -9.53 46.22
N CYS A 5 -22.58 -10.00 45.00
CA CYS A 5 -21.79 -9.60 43.84
C CYS A 5 -22.37 -8.30 43.25
N CYS A 6 -21.97 -7.14 43.78
CA CYS A 6 -22.37 -5.82 43.25
C CYS A 6 -21.40 -5.23 42.20
N SER A 7 -20.45 -6.03 41.67
CA SER A 7 -19.35 -5.52 40.83
C SER A 7 -19.65 -5.46 39.32
N CYS A 8 -20.61 -6.23 38.79
CA CYS A 8 -20.81 -6.36 37.33
C CYS A 8 -21.54 -5.19 36.64
N ARG A 9 -22.29 -4.34 37.36
CA ARG A 9 -23.05 -3.23 36.73
C ARG A 9 -22.21 -1.96 36.52
N SER A 10 -21.23 -1.72 37.39
CA SER A 10 -20.31 -0.57 37.29
C SER A 10 -19.26 -0.76 36.18
N THR A 11 -18.76 -1.99 36.03
CA THR A 11 -17.78 -2.38 34.98
C THR A 11 -18.36 -2.34 33.57
N LEU A 12 -19.64 -2.70 33.39
CA LEU A 12 -20.32 -2.64 32.08
C LEU A 12 -20.57 -1.20 31.60
N LEU A 13 -20.92 -0.29 32.52
CA LEU A 13 -21.08 1.15 32.21
C LEU A 13 -19.73 1.82 31.89
N LEU A 14 -18.65 1.43 32.58
CA LEU A 14 -17.30 1.92 32.27
C LEU A 14 -16.82 1.44 30.88
N LEU A 15 -17.08 0.18 30.51
CA LEU A 15 -16.76 -0.36 29.17
C LEU A 15 -17.57 0.31 28.04
N LEU A 16 -18.83 0.66 28.30
CA LEU A 16 -19.66 1.42 27.36
C LEU A 16 -19.20 2.87 27.22
N LEU A 17 -18.77 3.53 28.30
CA LEU A 17 -18.23 4.90 28.24
C LEU A 17 -16.83 4.95 27.61
N VAL A 18 -15.97 3.97 27.88
CA VAL A 18 -14.63 3.84 27.30
C VAL A 18 -14.67 3.47 25.80
N SER A 19 -15.74 2.82 25.31
CA SER A 19 -15.95 2.58 23.87
C SER A 19 -16.71 3.70 23.17
N ALA A 20 -17.70 4.32 23.82
CA ALA A 20 -18.52 5.37 23.22
C ALA A 20 -17.73 6.65 22.96
N VAL A 21 -16.81 7.06 23.85
CA VAL A 21 -16.02 8.30 23.65
C VAL A 21 -15.10 8.22 22.41
N PRO A 22 -14.24 7.20 22.22
CA PRO A 22 -13.43 7.09 21.01
C PRO A 22 -14.28 6.89 19.75
N ILE A 23 -15.39 6.15 19.81
CA ILE A 23 -16.33 6.04 18.67
C ILE A 23 -16.98 7.39 18.36
N SER A 24 -17.40 8.15 19.37
CA SER A 24 -18.01 9.48 19.20
C SER A 24 -17.01 10.50 18.68
N ILE A 25 -15.73 10.41 19.08
CA ILE A 25 -14.65 11.21 18.54
C ILE A 25 -14.40 10.84 17.08
N ILE A 26 -14.35 9.55 16.71
CA ILE A 26 -14.23 9.10 15.32
C ILE A 26 -15.42 9.59 14.50
N VAL A 27 -16.66 9.40 14.98
CA VAL A 27 -17.88 9.88 14.32
C VAL A 27 -17.89 11.41 14.21
N SER A 28 -17.41 12.14 15.23
CA SER A 28 -17.29 13.60 15.21
C SER A 28 -16.23 14.07 14.21
N LEU A 29 -15.05 13.46 14.17
CA LEU A 29 -14.00 13.74 13.18
C LEU A 29 -14.44 13.41 11.74
N GLU A 30 -15.20 12.33 11.58
CA GLU A 30 -15.79 11.94 10.30
C GLU A 30 -16.94 12.85 9.87
N SER A 31 -17.69 13.47 10.81
CA SER A 31 -18.85 14.32 10.51
C SER A 31 -18.53 15.82 10.39
N THR A 32 -17.62 16.36 11.20
CA THR A 32 -17.19 17.77 11.15
C THR A 32 -16.38 18.13 9.90
N THR A 33 -15.89 17.13 9.18
CA THR A 33 -15.14 17.30 7.92
C THR A 33 -16.02 17.32 6.67
N TRP A 34 -17.34 17.07 6.78
CA TRP A 34 -18.28 17.25 5.66
C TRP A 34 -18.74 18.70 5.50
N THR A 35 -18.61 19.54 6.53
CA THR A 35 -19.19 20.89 6.58
C THR A 35 -18.19 22.02 6.33
N SER A 36 -16.92 21.71 6.06
CA SER A 36 -15.85 22.71 5.94
C SER A 36 -15.15 22.68 4.58
N SER A 37 -15.70 23.39 3.60
CA SER A 37 -15.10 23.77 2.29
C SER A 37 -14.63 22.60 1.40
N PRO A 38 -14.60 22.71 0.06
CA PRO A 38 -13.89 21.74 -0.77
C PRO A 38 -12.38 21.85 -0.46
N ASN A 39 -11.93 21.07 0.50
CA ASN A 39 -10.54 21.08 0.95
C ASN A 39 -9.71 20.39 -0.13
N ARG A 40 -9.13 21.16 -1.07
CA ARG A 40 -8.37 20.68 -2.26
C ARG A 40 -7.23 19.71 -1.94
N HIS A 41 -6.85 19.60 -0.67
CA HIS A 41 -5.81 18.71 -0.18
C HIS A 41 -6.31 17.30 0.16
N HIS A 42 -7.62 17.03 0.16
CA HIS A 42 -8.15 15.70 0.48
C HIS A 42 -9.26 15.30 -0.49
N LEU A 43 -9.02 14.26 -1.28
CA LEU A 43 -10.04 13.62 -2.09
C LEU A 43 -10.78 12.60 -1.21
N ARG A 44 -11.97 12.99 -0.74
CA ARG A 44 -12.89 12.10 -0.05
C ARG A 44 -13.86 11.48 -1.05
N TYR A 45 -14.01 10.16 -0.98
CA TYR A 45 -14.90 9.45 -1.89
C TYR A 45 -15.74 8.39 -1.18
N ARG A 46 -16.95 8.17 -1.68
CA ARG A 46 -17.86 7.13 -1.17
C ARG A 46 -17.46 5.79 -1.73
N SER A 47 -17.44 4.78 -0.86
CA SER A 47 -17.19 3.39 -1.24
C SER A 47 -18.14 2.46 -0.51
N LEU A 48 -18.36 1.28 -1.09
CA LEU A 48 -19.13 0.20 -0.48
C LEU A 48 -18.27 -0.72 0.39
N GLY A 49 -16.94 -0.65 0.27
CA GLY A 49 -16.01 -1.52 0.99
C GLY A 49 -15.33 -0.83 2.17
N LEU A 50 -15.05 -1.57 3.24
CA LEU A 50 -14.40 -1.04 4.45
C LEU A 50 -12.91 -0.71 4.25
N VAL A 51 -12.25 -1.42 3.32
CA VAL A 51 -10.79 -1.45 3.16
C VAL A 51 -10.37 -1.12 1.73
N ARG A 52 -9.36 -0.26 1.54
CA ARG A 52 -8.72 0.06 0.26
C ARG A 52 -7.22 0.11 0.47
N GLU A 53 -6.48 -0.83 -0.10
CA GLU A 53 -5.06 -0.97 0.22
C GLU A 53 -4.19 -0.03 -0.64
N CYS A 54 -4.46 0.10 -1.93
CA CYS A 54 -3.62 0.92 -2.81
C CYS A 54 -4.46 1.85 -3.67
N ALA A 55 -3.92 3.05 -3.92
CA ALA A 55 -4.41 3.96 -4.95
C ALA A 55 -3.23 4.56 -5.73
N LYS A 56 -3.29 4.51 -7.07
CA LYS A 56 -2.31 5.14 -7.96
C LYS A 56 -2.99 6.06 -8.96
N TRP A 57 -2.29 7.11 -9.36
CA TRP A 57 -2.76 8.05 -10.37
C TRP A 57 -2.60 7.48 -11.79
N ASP A 58 -3.70 7.42 -12.54
CA ASP A 58 -3.71 7.19 -13.99
C ASP A 58 -3.78 8.55 -14.69
N ALA A 59 -2.62 9.05 -15.10
CA ALA A 59 -2.51 10.35 -15.76
C ALA A 59 -3.23 10.39 -17.12
N SER A 60 -3.30 9.27 -17.83
CA SER A 60 -3.97 9.20 -19.13
C SER A 60 -5.50 9.28 -19.02
N GLY A 61 -6.05 8.66 -17.97
CA GLY A 61 -7.47 8.67 -17.67
C GLY A 61 -7.92 9.82 -16.75
N GLY A 62 -6.99 10.60 -16.17
CA GLY A 62 -7.30 11.70 -15.26
C GLY A 62 -8.04 11.25 -13.99
N ARG A 63 -7.66 10.09 -13.43
CA ARG A 63 -8.38 9.43 -12.34
C ARG A 63 -7.43 8.69 -11.39
N PHE A 64 -7.87 8.47 -10.16
CA PHE A 64 -7.22 7.50 -9.28
C PHE A 64 -7.76 6.10 -9.58
N LEU A 65 -6.86 5.14 -9.75
CA LEU A 65 -7.16 3.72 -9.75
C LEU A 65 -6.93 3.18 -8.34
N VAL A 66 -7.89 2.45 -7.81
CA VAL A 66 -7.90 1.98 -6.42
C VAL A 66 -8.16 0.48 -6.38
N SER A 67 -7.46 -0.23 -5.49
CA SER A 67 -7.69 -1.66 -5.27
C SER A 67 -9.05 -1.90 -4.63
N ASN A 68 -9.86 -2.77 -5.23
CA ASN A 68 -11.16 -3.14 -4.69
C ASN A 68 -11.01 -4.35 -3.75
N PHE A 69 -10.43 -4.12 -2.56
CA PHE A 69 -9.96 -5.14 -1.61
C PHE A 69 -10.80 -6.42 -1.60
N PHE A 70 -12.01 -6.43 -1.02
CA PHE A 70 -12.85 -7.64 -0.98
C PHE A 70 -13.54 -7.98 -2.31
N GLY A 71 -13.51 -7.07 -3.27
CA GLY A 71 -14.13 -7.25 -4.57
C GLY A 71 -13.28 -8.00 -5.59
N GLY A 72 -11.97 -8.15 -5.33
CA GLY A 72 -11.02 -8.84 -6.21
C GLY A 72 -10.89 -8.14 -7.56
N GLY A 73 -10.44 -6.89 -7.58
CA GLY A 73 -10.31 -6.13 -8.82
C GLY A 73 -9.92 -4.67 -8.67
N LEU A 74 -10.27 -3.88 -9.69
CA LEU A 74 -9.92 -2.47 -9.79
C LEU A 74 -11.18 -1.60 -9.76
N ALA A 75 -11.06 -0.45 -9.12
CA ALA A 75 -12.05 0.60 -9.17
C ALA A 75 -11.39 1.93 -9.51
N GLU A 76 -12.19 2.91 -9.93
CA GLU A 76 -11.75 4.28 -10.11
C GLU A 76 -12.42 5.23 -9.13
N VAL A 77 -11.71 6.29 -8.81
CA VAL A 77 -12.24 7.50 -8.19
C VAL A 77 -11.89 8.64 -9.13
N SER A 78 -12.93 9.21 -9.75
CA SER A 78 -12.79 10.40 -10.57
C SER A 78 -12.36 11.57 -9.69
N ASP A 79 -11.35 12.31 -10.13
CA ASP A 79 -10.86 13.53 -9.48
C ASP A 79 -11.63 14.78 -9.93
N VAL A 80 -12.65 14.60 -10.78
CA VAL A 80 -13.49 15.69 -11.28
C VAL A 80 -14.32 16.25 -10.13
N ASP A 81 -14.33 17.58 -9.97
CA ASP A 81 -14.97 18.44 -8.93
C ASP A 81 -16.51 18.28 -8.77
N VAL A 82 -17.02 17.05 -8.86
CA VAL A 82 -18.42 16.70 -8.68
C VAL A 82 -18.57 16.23 -7.24
N GLY A 83 -19.39 16.94 -6.47
CA GLY A 83 -19.55 16.75 -5.03
C GLY A 83 -19.51 15.28 -4.57
N ALA A 84 -18.60 14.99 -3.64
CA ALA A 84 -18.37 13.67 -3.04
C ALA A 84 -18.30 12.53 -4.08
N PRO A 85 -17.18 12.38 -4.82
CA PRO A 85 -17.03 11.35 -5.84
C PRO A 85 -17.34 9.97 -5.27
N ALA A 86 -18.01 9.14 -6.07
CA ALA A 86 -18.29 7.76 -5.74
C ALA A 86 -17.28 6.87 -6.46
N GLU A 87 -16.80 5.85 -5.76
CA GLU A 87 -16.02 4.79 -6.36
C GLU A 87 -16.85 4.03 -7.40
N ARG A 88 -16.28 3.82 -8.59
CA ARG A 88 -16.87 2.98 -9.64
C ARG A 88 -15.99 1.76 -9.88
N THR A 89 -16.54 0.56 -9.72
CA THR A 89 -15.81 -0.67 -10.08
C THR A 89 -15.58 -0.70 -11.59
N LEU A 90 -14.33 -0.92 -11.98
CA LEU A 90 -13.90 -1.03 -13.38
C LEU A 90 -13.86 -2.48 -13.85
N MET A 91 -13.35 -3.37 -13.00
CA MET A 91 -13.18 -4.79 -13.32
C MET A 91 -13.19 -5.65 -12.06
N ARG A 92 -13.46 -6.94 -12.25
CA ARG A 92 -13.25 -8.03 -11.28
C ARG A 92 -12.57 -9.19 -11.99
N GLU A 93 -11.63 -9.86 -11.32
CA GLU A 93 -10.92 -10.99 -11.93
C GLU A 93 -11.63 -12.30 -11.56
N PRO A 94 -12.37 -12.94 -12.48
CA PRO A 94 -13.16 -14.12 -12.17
C PRO A 94 -12.31 -15.31 -11.72
N ASP A 95 -11.11 -15.48 -12.29
CA ASP A 95 -10.25 -16.64 -12.00
C ASP A 95 -9.66 -16.57 -10.57
N VAL A 96 -9.72 -15.40 -9.94
CA VAL A 96 -9.39 -15.16 -8.53
C VAL A 96 -10.56 -14.52 -7.76
N ALA A 97 -11.81 -14.79 -8.15
CA ALA A 97 -13.02 -14.27 -7.49
C ALA A 97 -13.13 -14.65 -6.00
N GLY A 98 -12.96 -13.70 -5.08
CA GLY A 98 -12.91 -13.96 -3.63
C GLY A 98 -11.50 -13.83 -3.02
N ASN A 99 -10.47 -13.70 -3.86
CA ASN A 99 -9.20 -13.13 -3.41
C ASN A 99 -9.39 -11.64 -3.14
N VAL A 100 -8.46 -11.10 -2.35
CA VAL A 100 -8.35 -9.65 -2.18
C VAL A 100 -7.46 -9.05 -3.25
N SER A 101 -7.77 -7.84 -3.73
CA SER A 101 -6.83 -7.05 -4.54
C SER A 101 -6.08 -6.06 -3.64
N LEU A 102 -4.76 -6.04 -3.77
CA LEU A 102 -3.85 -5.23 -2.94
C LEU A 102 -3.12 -4.23 -3.84
N GLY A 103 -1.79 -4.27 -3.85
CA GLY A 103 -0.94 -3.35 -4.57
C GLY A 103 -1.21 -3.34 -6.06
N LEU A 104 -1.02 -2.17 -6.65
CA LEU A 104 -1.15 -1.95 -8.09
C LEU A 104 -0.14 -0.93 -8.58
N VAL A 105 0.23 -1.05 -9.85
CA VAL A 105 1.13 -0.11 -10.52
C VAL A 105 0.61 0.23 -11.90
N VAL A 106 0.63 1.52 -12.23
CA VAL A 106 0.26 2.03 -13.55
C VAL A 106 1.53 2.09 -14.41
N ASP A 107 1.64 1.17 -15.37
CA ASP A 107 2.70 1.14 -16.38
C ASP A 107 2.21 1.89 -17.62
N GLY A 108 2.06 3.21 -17.45
CA GLY A 108 1.45 4.10 -18.44
C GLY A 108 2.21 4.11 -19.78
N GLY A 109 3.53 3.95 -19.76
CA GLY A 109 4.35 3.84 -20.98
C GLY A 109 4.01 2.62 -21.84
N ARG A 110 3.43 1.57 -21.25
CA ARG A 110 2.93 0.38 -21.97
C ARG A 110 1.40 0.31 -22.03
N GLY A 111 0.70 1.35 -21.56
CA GLY A 111 -0.75 1.42 -21.57
C GLY A 111 -1.42 0.28 -20.78
N ARG A 112 -0.84 -0.10 -19.64
CA ARG A 112 -1.38 -1.18 -18.80
C ARG A 112 -1.31 -0.85 -17.30
N VAL A 113 -2.11 -1.56 -16.52
CA VAL A 113 -2.06 -1.58 -15.06
C VAL A 113 -1.83 -3.01 -14.60
N LEU A 114 -0.98 -3.19 -13.59
CA LEU A 114 -0.80 -4.48 -12.92
C LEU A 114 -1.45 -4.43 -11.55
N VAL A 115 -2.10 -5.52 -11.16
CA VAL A 115 -2.83 -5.66 -9.89
C VAL A 115 -2.44 -6.97 -9.22
N VAL A 116 -2.11 -6.90 -7.94
CA VAL A 116 -1.81 -8.06 -7.10
C VAL A 116 -3.09 -8.60 -6.47
N PHE A 117 -3.27 -9.92 -6.55
CA PHE A 117 -4.38 -10.64 -5.95
C PHE A 117 -3.87 -11.63 -4.91
N SER A 118 -4.39 -11.53 -3.68
CA SER A 118 -3.96 -12.37 -2.57
C SER A 118 -5.06 -13.26 -2.05
N ASP A 119 -4.67 -14.51 -1.79
CA ASP A 119 -5.56 -15.53 -1.26
C ASP A 119 -5.58 -15.48 0.27
N LEU A 120 -6.27 -14.46 0.80
CA LEU A 120 -6.37 -14.20 2.23
C LEU A 120 -6.92 -15.41 3.02
N PHE A 121 -7.87 -16.14 2.42
CA PHE A 121 -8.56 -17.27 3.07
C PHE A 121 -7.93 -18.63 2.75
N ARG A 122 -6.85 -18.67 1.95
CA ARG A 122 -6.11 -19.89 1.57
C ARG A 122 -6.98 -20.95 0.90
N HIS A 123 -7.92 -20.54 0.07
CA HIS A 123 -8.80 -21.46 -0.65
C HIS A 123 -8.43 -21.60 -2.12
N ARG A 124 -7.49 -20.79 -2.63
CA ARG A 124 -7.07 -20.73 -4.02
C ARG A 124 -5.58 -20.39 -4.14
N TYR A 125 -5.24 -19.32 -4.84
CA TYR A 125 -3.88 -19.00 -5.23
C TYR A 125 -3.69 -17.49 -5.29
N ALA A 126 -2.51 -17.00 -4.91
CA ALA A 126 -2.12 -15.63 -5.14
C ALA A 126 -1.70 -15.44 -6.60
N ALA A 127 -1.92 -14.26 -7.16
CA ALA A 127 -1.66 -13.96 -8.56
C ALA A 127 -1.27 -12.50 -8.79
N VAL A 128 -0.66 -12.23 -9.92
CA VAL A 128 -0.56 -10.88 -10.49
C VAL A 128 -1.21 -10.87 -11.86
N GLY A 129 -2.11 -9.91 -12.08
CA GLY A 129 -2.76 -9.70 -13.37
C GLY A 129 -2.27 -8.42 -14.02
N ALA A 130 -2.15 -8.43 -15.35
CA ALA A 130 -1.92 -7.23 -16.15
C ALA A 130 -3.15 -6.98 -17.03
N TYR A 131 -3.61 -5.73 -17.08
CA TYR A 131 -4.80 -5.32 -17.81
C TYR A 131 -4.51 -4.08 -18.64
N ARG A 132 -5.11 -3.97 -19.83
CA ARG A 132 -5.00 -2.75 -20.63
C ARG A 132 -5.62 -1.56 -19.88
N LEU A 133 -4.98 -0.40 -19.94
CA LEU A 133 -5.37 0.76 -19.12
C LEU A 133 -6.64 1.47 -19.66
N ASP A 134 -6.93 1.29 -20.96
CA ASP A 134 -8.06 1.92 -21.65
C ASP A 134 -9.39 1.17 -21.41
N ASN A 135 -9.38 -0.16 -21.49
CA ASN A 135 -10.58 -0.99 -21.44
C ASN A 135 -10.55 -2.09 -20.37
N PHE A 136 -9.46 -2.24 -19.63
CA PHE A 136 -9.26 -3.26 -18.59
C PHE A 136 -9.39 -4.71 -19.08
N GLU A 137 -9.20 -4.95 -20.38
CA GLU A 137 -9.04 -6.30 -20.89
C GLU A 137 -7.76 -6.93 -20.35
N ARG A 138 -7.88 -8.19 -19.94
CA ARG A 138 -6.78 -8.96 -19.38
C ARG A 138 -5.72 -9.25 -20.44
N ILE A 139 -4.49 -8.84 -20.15
CA ILE A 139 -3.28 -9.18 -20.92
C ILE A 139 -2.77 -10.54 -20.44
N PHE A 140 -2.57 -10.71 -19.14
CA PHE A 140 -2.22 -11.98 -18.52
C PHE A 140 -2.70 -12.05 -17.06
N LEU A 141 -2.74 -13.27 -16.52
CA LEU A 141 -2.89 -13.56 -15.10
C LEU A 141 -1.91 -14.67 -14.72
N THR A 142 -0.96 -14.37 -13.84
CA THR A 142 0.10 -15.28 -13.46
C THR A 142 -0.13 -15.76 -12.04
N ARG A 143 -0.29 -17.07 -11.85
CA ARG A 143 -0.32 -17.70 -10.52
C ARG A 143 1.08 -17.61 -9.88
N LEU A 144 1.13 -17.08 -8.66
CA LEU A 144 2.37 -16.92 -7.88
C LEU A 144 2.57 -18.03 -6.84
N SER A 145 1.46 -18.55 -6.29
CA SER A 145 1.45 -19.60 -5.25
C SER A 145 0.03 -20.09 -5.01
N GLY A 146 -0.18 -21.32 -4.55
CA GLY A 146 -1.48 -21.90 -4.17
C GLY A 146 -1.44 -22.69 -2.86
N PRO A 147 -2.46 -23.53 -2.56
CA PRO A 147 -2.65 -24.11 -1.23
C PRO A 147 -1.59 -25.16 -0.88
N GLU A 148 -1.11 -25.87 -1.91
CA GLU A 148 -0.06 -26.89 -1.85
C GLU A 148 1.36 -26.30 -1.83
N ASP A 149 1.50 -25.02 -2.16
CA ASP A 149 2.77 -24.31 -2.13
C ASP A 149 3.06 -23.81 -0.70
N GLU A 150 4.27 -23.27 -0.50
CA GLU A 150 4.56 -22.62 0.77
C GLU A 150 3.59 -21.46 1.06
N THR A 151 3.32 -21.20 2.34
CA THR A 151 2.36 -20.16 2.73
C THR A 151 2.85 -18.78 2.32
N SER A 152 2.15 -18.09 1.44
CA SER A 152 2.55 -16.79 0.90
C SER A 152 1.50 -15.71 1.18
N PHE A 153 1.88 -14.46 0.98
CA PHE A 153 0.96 -13.34 0.88
C PHE A 153 1.52 -12.33 -0.12
N ALA A 154 1.06 -12.40 -1.37
CA ALA A 154 1.46 -11.40 -2.36
C ALA A 154 0.94 -10.02 -1.91
N ASP A 155 1.65 -8.94 -2.19
CA ASP A 155 1.26 -7.65 -1.63
C ASP A 155 1.34 -6.53 -2.65
N ASP A 156 2.56 -6.12 -2.99
CA ASP A 156 2.80 -4.94 -3.82
C ASP A 156 3.57 -5.31 -5.11
N VAL A 157 3.49 -4.45 -6.13
CA VAL A 157 4.07 -4.74 -7.46
C VAL A 157 4.80 -3.54 -8.06
N ALA A 158 5.99 -3.79 -8.62
CA ALA A 158 6.74 -2.84 -9.44
C ALA A 158 6.94 -3.40 -10.85
N VAL A 159 7.19 -2.51 -11.82
CA VAL A 159 7.51 -2.88 -13.20
C VAL A 159 8.82 -2.24 -13.62
N ASP A 160 9.72 -3.03 -14.21
CA ASP A 160 10.99 -2.55 -14.72
C ASP A 160 10.89 -1.90 -16.12
N SER A 161 12.03 -1.43 -16.61
CA SER A 161 12.13 -0.80 -17.94
C SER A 161 11.90 -1.76 -19.11
N ASP A 162 11.91 -3.08 -18.92
CA ASP A 162 11.59 -4.10 -19.92
C ASP A 162 10.13 -4.58 -19.83
N GLY A 163 9.43 -4.19 -18.77
CA GLY A 163 8.04 -4.56 -18.52
C GLY A 163 7.87 -5.84 -17.72
N ASN A 164 8.92 -6.33 -17.05
CA ASN A 164 8.81 -7.41 -16.09
C ASN A 164 8.18 -6.88 -14.79
N ALA A 165 7.33 -7.68 -14.18
CA ALA A 165 6.70 -7.38 -12.91
C ALA A 165 7.47 -8.04 -11.75
N TYR A 166 7.58 -7.32 -10.65
CA TYR A 166 8.21 -7.80 -9.41
C TYR A 166 7.20 -7.68 -8.29
N VAL A 167 6.82 -8.80 -7.69
CA VAL A 167 5.75 -8.88 -6.68
C VAL A 167 6.33 -9.31 -5.34
N THR A 168 6.03 -8.59 -4.27
CA THR A 168 6.51 -8.90 -2.92
C THR A 168 5.65 -9.95 -2.23
N ASP A 169 6.29 -10.82 -1.44
CA ASP A 169 5.63 -11.76 -0.52
C ASP A 169 5.80 -11.27 0.93
N ALA A 170 4.75 -10.66 1.49
CA ALA A 170 4.73 -10.15 2.85
C ALA A 170 4.76 -11.23 3.93
N LYS A 171 4.71 -12.52 3.56
CA LYS A 171 4.76 -13.64 4.50
C LYS A 171 6.08 -14.41 4.46
N ARG A 172 6.65 -14.58 3.26
CA ARG A 172 7.88 -15.37 3.04
C ARG A 172 9.09 -14.56 2.61
N ASN A 173 8.99 -13.24 2.61
CA ASN A 173 10.09 -12.31 2.34
C ASN A 173 10.87 -12.67 1.07
N LYS A 174 10.12 -12.93 -0.01
CA LYS A 174 10.65 -13.21 -1.34
C LYS A 174 9.99 -12.29 -2.35
N ILE A 175 10.56 -12.24 -3.55
CA ILE A 175 10.02 -11.45 -4.66
C ILE A 175 9.82 -12.38 -5.85
N TRP A 176 8.62 -12.44 -6.41
CA TRP A 176 8.40 -13.13 -7.68
C TRP A 176 8.72 -12.18 -8.83
N LYS A 177 9.52 -12.64 -9.80
CA LYS A 177 9.74 -11.95 -11.07
C LYS A 177 8.88 -12.59 -12.14
N VAL A 178 8.01 -11.81 -12.77
CA VAL A 178 7.14 -12.24 -13.86
C VAL A 178 7.54 -11.49 -15.12
N GLY A 179 7.86 -12.21 -16.19
CA GLY A 179 8.22 -11.60 -17.46
C GLY A 179 7.09 -10.77 -18.06
N SER A 180 7.41 -9.86 -18.98
CA SER A 180 6.43 -8.97 -19.61
C SER A 180 5.26 -9.68 -20.32
N GLY A 181 5.45 -10.94 -20.72
CA GLY A 181 4.42 -11.83 -21.28
C GLY A 181 3.63 -12.67 -20.25
N GLY A 182 3.86 -12.48 -18.95
CA GLY A 182 3.11 -13.18 -17.88
C GLY A 182 3.71 -14.51 -17.43
N ALA A 183 4.88 -14.91 -17.93
CA ALA A 183 5.57 -16.11 -17.45
C ALA A 183 6.28 -15.83 -16.12
N LEU A 184 6.09 -16.68 -15.10
CA LEU A 184 6.90 -16.61 -13.87
C LEU A 184 8.36 -16.96 -14.23
N SER A 185 9.25 -16.00 -14.09
CA SER A 185 10.65 -16.09 -14.52
C SER A 185 11.56 -16.62 -13.41
N SER A 186 11.42 -16.09 -12.19
CA SER A 186 12.26 -16.45 -11.05
C SER A 186 11.60 -16.06 -9.73
N VAL A 187 12.16 -16.55 -8.62
CA VAL A 187 11.79 -16.20 -7.25
C VAL A 187 13.04 -15.76 -6.52
N ILE A 188 13.15 -14.46 -6.26
CA ILE A 188 14.30 -13.84 -5.62
C ILE A 188 14.21 -14.05 -4.11
N ARG A 189 15.27 -14.61 -3.53
CA ARG A 189 15.41 -14.88 -2.09
C ARG A 189 16.78 -14.46 -1.61
N SER A 190 16.85 -13.97 -0.38
CA SER A 190 18.11 -13.64 0.26
C SER A 190 17.95 -13.72 1.79
N PRO A 191 18.97 -14.21 2.53
CA PRO A 191 18.97 -14.15 3.99
C PRO A 191 18.77 -12.74 4.55
N LEU A 192 19.15 -11.69 3.79
CA LEU A 192 18.93 -10.30 4.19
C LEU A 192 17.44 -9.94 4.29
N LEU A 193 16.61 -10.52 3.41
CA LEU A 193 15.16 -10.29 3.40
C LEU A 193 14.47 -11.00 4.57
N GLU A 194 15.06 -12.06 5.11
CA GLU A 194 14.47 -12.88 6.18
C GLU A 194 14.71 -12.34 7.60
N ARG A 195 15.38 -11.19 7.74
CA ARG A 195 15.70 -10.59 9.04
C ARG A 195 14.43 -10.27 9.82
N ARG A 196 14.28 -10.89 10.99
CA ARG A 196 13.09 -10.81 11.86
C ARG A 196 13.50 -10.34 13.26
N LYS A 197 12.89 -9.26 13.78
CA LYS A 197 12.94 -8.86 15.20
C LYS A 197 12.06 -9.75 16.09
N GLU A 198 12.64 -10.64 16.88
CA GLU A 198 12.04 -11.75 17.66
C GLU A 198 10.62 -11.56 18.29
N TRP A 199 10.19 -10.35 18.66
CA TRP A 199 8.98 -10.09 19.44
C TRP A 199 7.69 -9.70 18.67
N TYR A 200 7.73 -9.48 17.34
CA TYR A 200 6.55 -9.08 16.55
C TYR A 200 6.76 -9.30 15.04
N HIS A 201 5.96 -10.15 14.39
CA HIS A 201 6.01 -10.44 12.95
C HIS A 201 4.62 -10.66 12.37
N LEU A 202 4.01 -9.61 11.81
CA LEU A 202 2.76 -9.69 11.06
C LEU A 202 2.96 -9.43 9.57
N VAL A 203 3.88 -8.53 9.19
CA VAL A 203 4.09 -8.08 7.80
C VAL A 203 5.58 -7.98 7.44
N GLY A 204 5.93 -8.73 6.41
CA GLY A 204 7.27 -8.90 5.84
C GLY A 204 7.67 -7.85 4.82
N LEU A 205 8.20 -8.30 3.67
CA LEU A 205 8.40 -7.44 2.50
C LEU A 205 7.07 -6.93 1.96
N ASN A 206 6.98 -5.64 1.72
CA ASN A 206 5.73 -4.99 1.38
C ASN A 206 5.94 -4.08 0.16
N GLY A 207 6.12 -2.77 0.36
CA GLY A 207 6.21 -1.83 -0.75
C GLY A 207 7.44 -2.02 -1.62
N ILE A 208 7.24 -1.87 -2.93
CA ILE A 208 8.29 -2.06 -3.94
C ILE A 208 8.18 -1.01 -5.06
N VAL A 209 9.32 -0.45 -5.46
CA VAL A 209 9.43 0.45 -6.63
C VAL A 209 10.64 0.11 -7.47
N TYR A 210 10.54 0.32 -8.78
CA TYR A 210 11.67 0.19 -9.70
C TYR A 210 12.43 1.52 -9.81
N HIS A 211 13.74 1.45 -9.68
CA HIS A 211 14.65 2.56 -9.87
C HIS A 211 15.22 2.55 -11.30
N PRO A 212 15.34 3.70 -11.99
CA PRO A 212 15.80 3.77 -13.39
C PRO A 212 17.22 3.26 -13.63
N ASN A 213 18.02 3.09 -12.58
CA ASN A 213 19.36 2.48 -12.67
C ASN A 213 19.34 0.94 -12.67
N GLY A 214 18.19 0.28 -12.83
CA GLY A 214 18.13 -1.17 -13.04
C GLY A 214 18.01 -2.02 -11.77
N TYR A 215 17.51 -1.45 -10.68
CA TYR A 215 17.27 -2.18 -9.44
C TYR A 215 15.92 -1.80 -8.83
N LEU A 216 15.46 -2.59 -7.87
CA LEU A 216 14.26 -2.35 -7.09
C LEU A 216 14.65 -1.78 -5.73
N LEU A 217 13.82 -0.91 -5.17
CA LEU A 217 13.82 -0.58 -3.75
C LEU A 217 12.63 -1.28 -3.10
N VAL A 218 12.88 -1.98 -2.00
CA VAL A 218 11.88 -2.83 -1.33
C VAL A 218 11.92 -2.58 0.17
N VAL A 219 10.79 -2.24 0.77
CA VAL A 219 10.69 -2.04 2.22
C VAL A 219 10.23 -3.31 2.91
N HIS A 220 10.76 -3.54 4.11
CA HIS A 220 10.24 -4.53 5.05
C HIS A 220 9.52 -3.82 6.19
N THR A 221 8.22 -4.08 6.36
CA THR A 221 7.35 -3.36 7.30
C THR A 221 7.79 -3.49 8.75
N ASP A 222 7.87 -4.73 9.26
CA ASP A 222 8.22 -4.96 10.68
C ASP A 222 9.72 -4.77 10.99
N GLY A 223 10.59 -5.05 10.01
CA GLY A 223 12.03 -4.80 10.12
C GLY A 223 12.33 -3.31 10.18
N GLY A 224 11.62 -2.51 9.37
CA GLY A 224 11.96 -1.12 9.13
C GLY A 224 13.25 -0.99 8.32
N ASP A 225 13.48 -1.95 7.42
CA ASP A 225 14.65 -2.04 6.56
C ASP A 225 14.26 -1.68 5.12
N LEU A 226 15.21 -1.12 4.36
CA LEU A 226 15.10 -0.87 2.93
C LEU A 226 16.17 -1.69 2.22
N PHE A 227 15.78 -2.37 1.15
CA PHE A 227 16.68 -3.19 0.36
C PHE A 227 16.73 -2.68 -1.07
N ARG A 228 17.92 -2.78 -1.65
CA ARG A 228 18.16 -2.65 -3.08
C ARG A 228 18.29 -4.06 -3.67
N VAL A 229 17.58 -4.33 -4.76
CA VAL A 229 17.60 -5.63 -5.45
C VAL A 229 17.92 -5.43 -6.92
N ASP A 230 19.09 -5.88 -7.38
CA ASP A 230 19.48 -5.76 -8.79
C ASP A 230 18.55 -6.61 -9.68
N THR A 231 17.99 -6.02 -10.73
CA THR A 231 17.01 -6.74 -11.57
C THR A 231 17.62 -7.78 -12.51
N SER A 232 18.93 -7.67 -12.76
CA SER A 232 19.70 -8.51 -13.67
C SER A 232 20.41 -9.64 -12.95
N THR A 233 21.06 -9.35 -11.82
CA THR A 233 21.80 -10.34 -11.01
C THR A 233 20.95 -10.94 -9.88
N GLU A 234 19.82 -10.31 -9.55
CA GLU A 234 18.97 -10.66 -8.40
C GLU A 234 19.69 -10.55 -7.05
N GLU A 235 20.83 -9.86 -7.03
CA GLU A 235 21.59 -9.58 -5.81
C GLU A 235 20.82 -8.62 -4.90
N VAL A 236 20.75 -8.95 -3.62
CA VAL A 236 20.09 -8.15 -2.59
C VAL A 236 21.15 -7.49 -1.71
N THR A 237 21.06 -6.19 -1.56
CA THR A 237 21.87 -5.40 -0.62
C THR A 237 20.97 -4.56 0.28
N GLN A 238 21.35 -4.36 1.54
CA GLN A 238 20.64 -3.46 2.45
C GLN A 238 21.05 -2.01 2.19
N VAL A 239 20.08 -1.08 2.21
CA VAL A 239 20.32 0.36 2.21
C VAL A 239 20.47 0.82 3.67
N ASP A 240 21.54 1.54 3.97
CA ASP A 240 21.73 2.12 5.31
C ASP A 240 20.90 3.41 5.43
N VAL A 241 19.83 3.38 6.23
CA VAL A 241 18.87 4.48 6.33
C VAL A 241 19.06 5.23 7.66
N GLU A 242 19.47 6.49 7.57
CA GLU A 242 19.47 7.42 8.69
C GLU A 242 18.04 7.89 8.99
N GLY A 243 17.57 7.59 10.20
CA GLY A 243 16.18 7.78 10.60
C GLY A 243 15.37 6.49 10.47
N SER A 244 14.15 6.47 11.04
CA SER A 244 13.34 5.26 11.03
C SER A 244 12.45 5.21 9.79
N ILE A 245 12.34 4.04 9.15
CA ILE A 245 11.29 3.68 8.18
C ILE A 245 10.43 2.50 8.67
N LEU A 246 10.47 2.20 9.98
CA LEU A 246 9.64 1.17 10.63
C LEU A 246 8.15 1.34 10.32
N GLY A 247 7.49 0.23 9.98
CA GLY A 247 6.08 0.21 9.59
C GLY A 247 5.84 0.78 8.19
N GLY A 248 6.87 0.78 7.33
CA GLY A 248 6.75 1.14 5.92
C GLY A 248 5.88 0.15 5.16
N ASP A 249 5.02 0.69 4.32
CA ASP A 249 4.02 -0.01 3.50
C ASP A 249 4.33 0.32 2.02
N GLY A 250 3.36 0.74 1.22
CA GLY A 250 3.58 1.13 -0.18
C GLY A 250 4.64 2.23 -0.39
N LEU A 251 5.45 2.03 -1.44
CA LEU A 251 6.51 2.95 -1.87
C LEU A 251 6.08 3.75 -3.12
N GLU A 252 6.64 4.94 -3.26
CA GLU A 252 6.53 5.76 -4.48
C GLU A 252 7.88 6.43 -4.80
N LEU A 253 8.39 6.23 -6.01
CA LEU A 253 9.59 6.91 -6.50
C LEU A 253 9.21 8.29 -7.07
N LEU A 254 9.68 9.36 -6.44
CA LEU A 254 9.43 10.73 -6.92
C LEU A 254 10.50 11.20 -7.91
N SER A 255 11.73 10.74 -7.72
CA SER A 255 12.88 11.00 -8.57
C SER A 255 13.97 9.96 -8.26
N PRO A 256 15.04 9.82 -9.07
CA PRO A 256 16.12 8.88 -8.79
C PRO A 256 16.75 9.02 -7.39
N THR A 257 16.63 10.18 -6.74
CA THR A 257 17.22 10.44 -5.42
C THR A 257 16.20 10.51 -4.29
N LYS A 258 14.91 10.23 -4.56
CA LYS A 258 13.82 10.52 -3.61
C LYS A 258 12.66 9.56 -3.73
N ILE A 259 12.31 8.90 -2.61
CA ILE A 259 11.09 8.11 -2.47
C ILE A 259 10.20 8.66 -1.36
N VAL A 260 8.93 8.29 -1.44
CA VAL A 260 7.99 8.36 -0.32
C VAL A 260 7.73 6.95 0.18
N VAL A 261 7.78 6.79 1.49
CA VAL A 261 7.38 5.56 2.20
C VAL A 261 6.07 5.86 2.91
N ALA A 262 4.96 5.27 2.47
CA ALA A 262 3.73 5.26 3.27
C ALA A 262 4.00 4.45 4.55
N ALA A 263 3.47 4.87 5.70
CA ALA A 263 3.75 4.19 6.94
C ALA A 263 2.64 4.38 7.96
N PHE A 264 2.61 3.54 9.00
CA PHE A 264 1.57 3.65 10.02
C PHE A 264 1.57 5.00 10.75
N ARG A 265 2.72 5.38 11.33
CA ARG A 265 2.92 6.61 12.11
C ARG A 265 4.38 7.09 12.00
N PRO A 266 4.66 8.34 11.59
CA PRO A 266 3.79 9.23 10.83
C PRO A 266 3.31 8.57 9.52
N SER A 267 2.21 9.07 8.94
CA SER A 267 1.50 8.48 7.78
C SER A 267 2.37 8.32 6.53
N ALA A 268 3.37 9.18 6.35
CA ALA A 268 4.39 8.97 5.33
C ALA A 268 5.72 9.61 5.72
N ARG A 269 6.79 9.14 5.09
CA ARG A 269 8.17 9.62 5.28
C ARG A 269 8.79 9.90 3.91
N LEU A 270 9.44 11.05 3.79
CA LEU A 270 10.25 11.41 2.64
C LEU A 270 11.67 10.92 2.89
N VAL A 271 12.20 10.12 1.96
CA VAL A 271 13.52 9.49 2.09
C VAL A 271 14.34 9.85 0.86
N GLU A 272 15.56 10.31 1.08
CA GLU A 272 16.46 10.80 0.04
C GLU A 272 17.80 10.07 0.06
N SER A 273 18.38 9.85 -1.11
CA SER A 273 19.72 9.30 -1.28
C SER A 273 20.52 10.14 -2.27
N SER A 274 21.84 10.22 -2.05
CA SER A 274 22.77 10.91 -2.96
C SER A 274 23.85 9.99 -3.53
N ASP A 275 23.80 8.69 -3.22
CA ASP A 275 24.88 7.73 -3.50
C ASP A 275 24.40 6.44 -4.18
N ASP A 276 23.34 6.54 -4.98
CA ASP A 276 22.68 5.43 -5.67
C ASP A 276 22.07 4.40 -4.70
N TRP A 277 21.44 4.93 -3.65
CA TRP A 277 20.74 4.15 -2.62
C TRP A 277 21.64 3.12 -1.93
N ARG A 278 22.92 3.46 -1.72
CA ARG A 278 23.77 2.73 -0.77
C ARG A 278 23.44 3.17 0.65
N THR A 279 23.26 4.48 0.82
CA THR A 279 22.74 5.11 2.03
C THR A 279 21.54 5.98 1.68
N ALA A 280 20.70 6.27 2.68
CA ALA A 280 19.60 7.20 2.56
C ALA A 280 19.32 7.88 3.89
N THR A 281 18.63 9.02 3.85
CA THR A 281 18.23 9.77 5.04
C THR A 281 16.74 10.07 4.95
N VAL A 282 16.01 9.88 6.05
CA VAL A 282 14.65 10.42 6.18
C VAL A 282 14.78 11.94 6.31
N THR A 283 14.20 12.71 5.38
CA THR A 283 14.33 14.17 5.33
C THR A 283 13.06 14.91 5.74
N GLY A 284 11.92 14.21 5.73
CA GLY A 284 10.64 14.80 6.08
C GLY A 284 9.58 13.78 6.46
N THR A 285 8.52 14.25 7.11
CA THR A 285 7.39 13.40 7.52
C THR A 285 6.07 14.07 7.21
N TYR A 286 5.06 13.26 6.94
CA TYR A 286 3.68 13.69 6.76
C TYR A 286 2.80 12.94 7.75
N SER A 287 1.98 13.67 8.50
CA SER A 287 0.98 13.10 9.41
C SER A 287 -0.41 13.38 8.84
N GLY A 288 -1.01 12.34 8.25
CA GLY A 288 -2.36 12.38 7.72
C GLY A 288 -3.42 12.16 8.81
N PRO A 289 -4.67 11.84 8.41
CA PRO A 289 -5.76 11.55 9.35
C PRO A 289 -5.40 10.48 10.39
N LEU A 290 -5.35 10.88 11.66
CA LEU A 290 -4.84 10.09 12.79
C LEU A 290 -5.48 8.70 12.98
N HIS A 291 -6.74 8.53 12.54
CA HIS A 291 -7.53 7.31 12.70
C HIS A 291 -7.49 6.39 11.47
N ARG A 292 -6.65 6.68 10.49
CA ARG A 292 -6.55 5.89 9.25
C ARG A 292 -5.09 5.50 9.01
N VAL A 293 -4.86 4.21 8.78
CA VAL A 293 -3.53 3.66 8.44
C VAL A 293 -3.22 4.05 6.99
N ALA A 294 -2.12 4.76 6.75
CA ALA A 294 -1.67 5.00 5.38
C ALA A 294 -1.13 3.70 4.78
N ALA A 295 -1.45 3.46 3.51
CA ALA A 295 -1.16 2.19 2.85
C ALA A 295 -0.33 2.35 1.57
N ALA A 296 -0.61 3.38 0.76
CA ALA A 296 0.21 3.66 -0.42
C ALA A 296 0.38 5.16 -0.66
N ALA A 297 1.42 5.50 -1.43
CA ALA A 297 1.64 6.84 -1.95
C ALA A 297 1.57 6.84 -3.48
N THR A 298 1.25 7.97 -4.09
CA THR A 298 1.30 8.16 -5.56
C THR A 298 1.62 9.61 -5.91
N ALA A 299 2.39 9.81 -6.97
CA ALA A 299 2.66 11.13 -7.53
C ALA A 299 1.58 11.55 -8.55
N LYS A 300 1.10 12.79 -8.44
CA LYS A 300 0.16 13.42 -9.37
C LYS A 300 0.52 14.90 -9.51
N ASP A 301 0.77 15.36 -10.73
CA ASP A 301 1.02 16.77 -11.05
C ASP A 301 2.08 17.45 -10.16
N GLY A 302 3.17 16.74 -9.88
CA GLY A 302 4.26 17.22 -9.01
C GLY A 302 3.97 17.21 -7.51
N LYS A 303 2.81 16.68 -7.11
CA LYS A 303 2.40 16.51 -5.71
C LYS A 303 2.36 15.04 -5.33
N VAL A 304 2.42 14.77 -4.03
CA VAL A 304 2.30 13.43 -3.46
C VAL A 304 0.93 13.29 -2.83
N TYR A 305 0.27 12.17 -3.08
CA TYR A 305 -0.97 11.78 -2.44
C TYR A 305 -0.80 10.46 -1.70
N VAL A 306 -1.41 10.32 -0.53
CA VAL A 306 -1.37 9.14 0.32
C VAL A 306 -2.78 8.58 0.50
N SER A 307 -2.97 7.31 0.12
CA SER A 307 -4.19 6.55 0.37
C SER A 307 -4.17 5.92 1.76
N HIS A 308 -5.35 5.69 2.32
CA HIS A 308 -5.49 5.12 3.65
C HIS A 308 -6.37 3.88 3.64
N LEU A 309 -5.90 2.85 4.36
CA LEU A 309 -6.47 1.51 4.38
C LEU A 309 -7.94 1.49 4.76
N PHE A 310 -8.30 2.22 5.82
CA PHE A 310 -9.63 2.18 6.42
C PHE A 310 -10.44 3.44 6.09
N GLY A 311 -11.69 3.23 5.66
CA GLY A 311 -12.63 4.32 5.40
C GLY A 311 -14.10 4.01 5.68
N GLY A 312 -14.47 2.75 5.92
CA GLY A 312 -15.87 2.42 6.15
C GLY A 312 -16.73 2.77 4.93
N ARG A 313 -17.62 3.75 5.05
CA ARG A 313 -18.45 4.28 3.93
C ARG A 313 -17.80 5.45 3.18
N SER A 314 -16.68 5.98 3.67
CA SER A 314 -15.98 7.14 3.09
C SER A 314 -14.47 6.96 3.18
N HIS A 315 -13.80 6.86 2.05
CA HIS A 315 -12.35 6.77 1.96
C HIS A 315 -11.73 8.14 1.69
N VAL A 316 -10.41 8.24 1.88
CA VAL A 316 -9.67 9.49 1.69
C VAL A 316 -8.31 9.22 1.06
N ILE A 317 -8.01 9.98 0.02
CA ILE A 317 -6.68 10.14 -0.56
C ILE A 317 -6.25 11.57 -0.24
N SER A 318 -5.13 11.74 0.45
CA SER A 318 -4.71 13.04 1.00
C SER A 318 -3.43 13.51 0.33
N GLU A 319 -3.39 14.76 -0.12
CA GLU A 319 -2.17 15.43 -0.50
C GLU A 319 -1.23 15.49 0.71
N ALA A 320 -0.03 14.94 0.54
CA ALA A 320 0.99 14.87 1.57
C ALA A 320 1.89 16.10 1.49
N VAL A 321 1.70 17.02 2.44
CA VAL A 321 2.60 18.16 2.66
C VAL A 321 3.61 17.77 3.73
N PHE A 322 4.85 17.49 3.32
CA PHE A 322 5.90 17.02 4.23
C PHE A 322 6.47 18.16 5.07
N SER A 323 6.56 17.92 6.38
CA SER A 323 7.33 18.77 7.29
C SER A 323 8.79 18.28 7.32
N PRO A 324 9.78 19.16 7.11
CA PRO A 324 11.18 18.81 7.25
C PRO A 324 11.47 18.29 8.66
N LEU A 325 12.35 17.29 8.78
CA LEU A 325 12.88 16.92 10.09
C LEU A 325 13.81 18.04 10.56
N SER A 326 13.57 18.56 11.75
CA SER A 326 14.50 19.52 12.37
C SER A 326 15.85 18.85 12.47
N SER A 327 16.91 19.45 11.91
CA SER A 327 18.27 19.01 12.11
C SER A 327 18.50 18.84 13.61
N ALA A 328 18.76 17.61 14.06
CA ALA A 328 19.23 17.39 15.41
C ALA A 328 20.50 18.26 15.57
N LYS A 329 20.45 19.23 16.48
CA LYS A 329 21.65 19.96 16.90
C LYS A 329 22.53 19.06 17.74
#